data_AF-A0A1F5ZWU1-F1
#
_entry.id   AF-A0A1F5ZWU1-F1
#
_cell.length_a   1.000
_cell.length_b   1.000
_cell.length_c   1.000
_cell.angle_alpha   90.00
_cell.angle_beta   90.00
_cell.angle_gamma   90.00
#
_symmetry.space_group_name_H-M   'P 1'
#
loop_
_entity.id
_entity.type
_entity.pdbx_description
1 polymer ?
#
loop_
_entity_poly.entity_id
_entity_poly.type
_entity_poly.pdbx_seq_one_letter_code
_entity_poly.pdbx_strand_id
1 'polypeptide(L)'
;MKPRIRDYIDLYFIMQKYNYSLEKLILDAKAKFDWHIDKINLISQFTRIKDFEELEFPKMLVPFNKKEVEDFFLNQAKKLEKEIFKK
;
A
#
# COMPACT_ATOMS: atom_id res chain seq x y z
N MET A 1 -12.92 -3.48 7.62
CA MET A 1 -13.27 -3.36 6.19
C MET A 1 -12.28 -4.19 5.38
N LYS A 2 -12.70 -5.07 4.46
CA LYS A 2 -11.78 -5.85 3.61
C LYS A 2 -11.25 -4.90 2.51
N PRO A 3 -9.93 -4.68 2.40
CA PRO A 3 -9.38 -3.82 1.35
C PRO A 3 -9.63 -4.45 -0.02
N ARG A 4 -9.88 -3.62 -1.04
CA ARG A 4 -10.11 -4.09 -2.40
C ARG A 4 -8.81 -3.96 -3.18
N ILE A 5 -8.57 -4.85 -4.15
CA ILE A 5 -7.38 -4.79 -5.01
C ILE A 5 -7.21 -3.42 -5.69
N ARG A 6 -8.32 -2.78 -6.09
CA ARG A 6 -8.32 -1.42 -6.65
C ARG A 6 -7.61 -0.41 -5.76
N ASP A 7 -7.83 -0.47 -4.44
CA ASP A 7 -7.26 0.51 -3.50
C ASP A 7 -5.72 0.41 -3.48
N TYR A 8 -5.15 -0.79 -3.68
CA TYR A 8 -3.71 -0.99 -3.82
C TYR A 8 -3.18 -0.42 -5.14
N ILE A 9 -3.87 -0.67 -6.25
CA ILE A 9 -3.43 -0.17 -7.56
C ILE A 9 -3.49 1.37 -7.60
N ASP A 10 -4.58 1.95 -7.11
CA ASP A 10 -4.75 3.40 -7.03
C ASP A 10 -3.63 4.02 -6.17
N LEU A 11 -3.36 3.44 -4.99
CA LEU A 11 -2.30 3.92 -4.11
C LEU A 11 -0.91 3.81 -4.77
N TYR A 12 -0.61 2.69 -5.43
CA TYR A 12 0.63 2.49 -6.18
C TYR A 12 0.84 3.59 -7.23
N PHE A 13 -0.16 3.84 -8.07
CA PHE A 13 -0.07 4.89 -9.09
C PHE A 13 0.00 6.30 -8.51
N ILE A 14 -0.75 6.60 -7.44
CA ILE A 14 -0.70 7.91 -6.77
C ILE A 14 0.70 8.16 -6.21
N MET A 15 1.27 7.17 -5.52
CA MET A 15 2.62 7.29 -4.96
C MET A 15 3.67 7.54 -6.03
N GLN A 16 3.59 6.85 -7.17
CA GLN A 16 4.51 7.05 -8.29
C GLN A 16 4.31 8.40 -8.98
N LYS A 17 3.06 8.74 -9.32
CA LYS A 17 2.72 9.94 -10.08
C LYS A 17 3.13 11.22 -9.36
N TYR A 18 2.97 11.25 -8.04
CA TYR A 18 3.27 12.44 -7.23
C TYR A 18 4.56 12.30 -6.41
N ASN A 19 5.31 11.21 -6.59
CA ASN A 19 6.51 10.89 -5.82
C ASN A 19 6.29 11.02 -4.29
N TYR A 20 5.14 10.54 -3.82
CA TYR A 20 4.79 10.60 -2.41
C TYR A 20 5.42 9.43 -1.64
N SER A 21 6.16 9.77 -0.59
CA SER A 21 6.65 8.77 0.36
C SER A 21 5.49 8.24 1.22
N LEU A 22 5.64 7.00 1.69
CA LEU A 22 4.66 6.40 2.58
C LEU A 22 4.54 7.16 3.90
N GLU A 23 5.66 7.64 4.45
CA GLU A 23 5.68 8.45 5.66
C GLU A 23 4.85 9.72 5.50
N LYS A 24 5.01 10.42 4.36
CA LYS A 24 4.21 11.60 4.03
C LYS A 24 2.72 11.27 4.02
N LEU A 25 2.34 10.19 3.35
CA LEU A 25 0.93 9.78 3.28
C LEU A 25 0.34 9.41 4.65
N ILE A 26 1.13 8.79 5.53
CA ILE A 26 0.70 8.49 6.90
C ILE A 26 0.46 9.79 7.70
N LEU A 27 1.37 10.76 7.58
CA LEU A 27 1.23 12.06 8.23
C LEU A 27 0.04 12.85 7.68
N ASP A 28 -0.12 12.90 6.36
CA ASP A 28 -1.22 13.59 5.71
C ASP A 28 -2.58 12.94 6.05
N ALA A 29 -2.64 11.60 6.17
CA ALA A 29 -3.83 10.90 6.61
C ALA A 29 -4.22 11.25 8.04
N LYS A 30 -3.23 11.33 8.95
CA LYS A 30 -3.46 11.81 10.31
C LYS A 30 -3.95 13.25 10.33
N ALA A 31 -3.32 14.15 9.57
CA ALA A 31 -3.71 15.55 9.52
C ALA A 31 -5.12 15.78 8.93
N LYS A 32 -5.50 15.00 7.91
CA LYS A 32 -6.77 15.17 7.21
C LYS A 32 -7.95 14.49 7.89
N PHE A 33 -7.74 13.30 8.46
CA PHE A 33 -8.82 12.45 8.98
C PHE A 33 -8.76 12.28 10.50
N ASP A 34 -7.81 12.92 11.18
CA ASP A 34 -7.46 12.70 12.60
C ASP A 34 -7.23 11.21 12.93
N TRP A 35 -6.81 10.45 11.92
CA TRP A 35 -6.71 9.00 12.01
C TRP A 35 -5.26 8.58 12.24
N HIS A 36 -5.00 7.93 13.38
CA HIS A 36 -3.71 7.32 13.62
C HIS A 36 -3.61 5.97 12.90
N ILE A 37 -2.78 5.91 11.85
CA ILE A 37 -2.48 4.65 11.17
C ILE A 37 -1.48 3.86 12.01
N ASP A 38 -1.93 2.73 12.56
CA ASP A 38 -1.04 1.77 13.19
C ASP A 38 -0.17 1.07 12.13
N LYS A 39 1.14 1.25 12.27
CA LYS A 39 2.15 0.71 11.34
C LYS A 39 2.16 -0.82 11.31
N ILE A 40 1.87 -1.51 12.42
CA ILE A 40 1.87 -2.98 12.47
C ILE A 40 0.70 -3.51 11.63
N ASN A 41 -0.49 -2.95 11.83
CA ASN A 41 -1.65 -3.26 11.01
C ASN A 41 -1.40 -2.91 9.53
N LEU A 42 -0.71 -1.80 9.23
CA LEU A 42 -0.37 -1.42 7.86
C LEU A 42 0.55 -2.44 7.18
N ILE A 43 1.56 -2.97 7.88
CA ILE A 43 2.42 -4.06 7.37
C ILE A 43 1.58 -5.27 6.99
N SER A 44 0.70 -5.72 7.90
CA SER A 44 -0.21 -6.85 7.62
C SER A 44 -1.04 -6.57 6.37
N GLN A 45 -1.62 -5.39 6.25
CA GLN A 45 -2.43 -5.01 5.09
C GLN A 45 -1.62 -4.97 3.78
N PHE A 46 -0.37 -4.52 3.80
CA PHE A 46 0.49 -4.55 2.61
C PHE A 46 0.89 -5.96 2.18
N THR A 47 1.10 -6.88 3.13
CA THR A 47 1.43 -8.28 2.77
C THR A 47 0.29 -9.02 2.08
N ARG A 48 -0.95 -8.60 2.31
CA ARG A 48 -2.16 -9.18 1.70
C ARG A 48 -2.30 -8.93 0.20
N ILE A 49 -1.41 -8.14 -0.42
CA ILE A 49 -1.41 -7.97 -1.88
C ILE A 49 -1.29 -9.31 -2.61
N LYS A 50 -0.64 -10.30 -1.98
CA LYS A 50 -0.48 -11.67 -2.50
C LYS A 50 -1.76 -12.50 -2.46
N ASP A 51 -2.74 -12.10 -1.65
CA ASP A 51 -3.97 -12.86 -1.45
C ASP A 51 -4.96 -12.64 -2.61
N PHE A 52 -4.72 -11.65 -3.48
CA PHE A 52 -5.63 -11.30 -4.56
C PHE A 52 -5.36 -12.12 -5.83
N GLU A 53 -6.40 -12.81 -6.28
CA GLU A 53 -6.39 -13.55 -7.54
C GLU A 53 -6.66 -12.63 -8.73
N GLU A 54 -6.18 -13.01 -9.92
CA GLU A 54 -6.38 -12.22 -11.16
C GLU A 54 -7.86 -12.03 -11.52
N LEU A 55 -8.73 -12.93 -11.09
CA LEU A 55 -10.18 -12.86 -11.29
C LEU A 55 -10.86 -11.77 -10.45
N GLU A 56 -10.21 -11.30 -9.37
CA GLU A 56 -10.75 -10.22 -8.52
C GLU A 56 -10.47 -8.82 -9.09
N PHE A 57 -9.71 -8.72 -10.17
CA PHE A 57 -9.35 -7.42 -10.75
C PHE A 57 -10.53 -6.83 -11.52
N PRO A 58 -10.95 -5.60 -11.18
CA PRO A 58 -11.93 -4.91 -12.00
C PRO A 58 -11.32 -4.59 -13.37
N LYS A 59 -12.16 -4.20 -14.32
CA LYS A 59 -11.67 -3.71 -15.62
C LYS A 59 -10.79 -2.47 -15.41
N MET A 60 -9.47 -2.65 -15.52
CA MET A 60 -8.49 -1.60 -15.32
C MET A 60 -8.34 -0.76 -16.58
N LEU A 61 -8.31 0.56 -16.42
CA LEU A 61 -8.10 1.50 -17.53
C LEU A 61 -6.62 1.65 -17.89
N VAL A 62 -5.75 1.52 -16.89
CA VAL A 62 -4.30 1.63 -17.03
C VAL A 62 -3.71 0.23 -16.89
N PRO A 63 -2.91 -0.23 -17.86
CA PRO A 63 -2.19 -1.50 -17.73
C PRO A 63 -1.16 -1.38 -16.61
N PHE A 64 -1.03 -2.42 -15.81
CA PHE A 64 -0.04 -2.50 -14.74
C PHE A 64 0.53 -3.91 -14.69
N ASN A 65 1.74 -4.05 -14.16
CA ASN A 65 2.34 -5.35 -13.92
C ASN A 65 2.03 -5.79 -12.49
N LYS A 66 1.28 -6.88 -12.33
CA LYS A 66 0.90 -7.43 -11.02
C LYS A 66 2.12 -7.65 -10.12
N LYS A 67 3.19 -8.22 -10.67
CA LYS A 67 4.41 -8.53 -9.92
C LYS A 67 5.11 -7.27 -9.41
N GLU A 68 5.14 -6.21 -10.21
CA GLU A 68 5.73 -4.93 -9.79
C GLU A 68 4.95 -4.29 -8.64
N VAL A 69 3.63 -4.41 -8.67
CA VAL A 69 2.78 -3.89 -7.59
C VAL A 69 2.95 -4.72 -6.32
N GLU A 70 2.96 -6.05 -6.43
CA GLU A 70 3.24 -6.94 -5.30
C GLU A 70 4.60 -6.63 -4.66
N ASP A 71 5.66 -6.60 -5.47
CA ASP A 71 7.02 -6.31 -5.01
C ASP A 71 7.11 -4.92 -4.37
N PHE A 72 6.40 -3.93 -4.91
CA PHE A 72 6.32 -2.60 -4.33
C PHE A 72 5.75 -2.65 -2.91
N PHE A 73 4.57 -3.23 -2.70
CA PHE A 73 3.94 -3.27 -1.38
C PHE A 73 4.71 -4.12 -0.37
N LEU A 74 5.30 -5.24 -0.81
CA LEU A 74 6.17 -6.06 0.03
C LEU A 74 7.43 -5.31 0.45
N ASN A 75 8.00 -4.51 -0.45
CA ASN A 75 9.16 -3.67 -0.11
C ASN A 75 8.78 -2.56 0.87
N GLN A 76 7.60 -1.96 0.73
CA GLN A 76 7.08 -0.99 1.69
C GLN A 76 6.85 -1.61 3.07
N ALA A 77 6.29 -2.82 3.13
CA ALA A 77 6.13 -3.60 4.36
C ALA A 77 7.50 -3.87 5.04
N LYS A 78 8.50 -4.33 4.29
CA LYS A 78 9.86 -4.57 4.79
C LYS A 78 10.54 -3.30 5.32
N LYS A 79 10.31 -2.14 4.69
CA LYS A 79 10.83 -0.85 5.18
C LYS A 79 10.22 -0.49 6.53
N LEU A 80 8.89 -0.59 6.65
CA LEU A 80 8.19 -0.36 7.91
C LEU A 80 8.64 -1.31 9.01
N GLU A 81 8.81 -2.60 8.69
CA GLU A 81 9.32 -3.60 9.64
C GLU A 81 10.70 -3.19 10.17
N LYS A 82 11.62 -2.81 9.28
CA LYS A 82 12.95 -2.31 9.67
C LYS A 82 12.88 -1.06 10.54
N GLU A 83 11.94 -0.16 10.33
CA GLU A 83 11.77 1.03 11.19
C GLU A 83 11.29 0.68 12.60
N ILE A 84 10.41 -0.32 12.74
CA ILE A 84 9.83 -0.72 14.01
C ILE A 84 10.82 -1.57 14.83
N PHE A 85 11.50 -2.51 14.17
CA PHE A 85 12.36 -3.50 14.82
C PHE A 85 13.86 -3.14 14.81
N LYS A 86 14.26 -2.01 14.17
CA LYS A 86 15.58 -1.42 14.46
C LYS A 86 15.57 -0.85 15.87
N LYS A 87 15.91 -1.72 16.81
CA LYS A 87 16.37 -1.39 18.14
C LYS A 87 17.86 -1.70 18.23
#